data_AF-A0A699ZL89-F1
#
_entry.id   AF-A0A699ZL89-F1
#
_cell.length_a   1.000
_cell.length_b   1.000
_cell.length_c   1.000
_cell.angle_alpha   90.00
_cell.angle_beta   90.00
_cell.angle_gamma   90.00
#
_symmetry.space_group_name_H-M   'P 1'
#
loop_
_entity.id
_entity.type
_entity.pdbx_description
1 polymer ?
#
loop_
_entity_poly.entity_id
_entity_poly.type
_entity_poly.pdbx_seq_one_letter_code
_entity_poly.pdbx_strand_id
1 'polypeptide(L)'
;MLYVNISAAHADFNLPERIRGPGGGFLGHVQAMSGCQVVLRGRGSVTMEGPDPLHVFISGPTPAQQAHAQELTQDLLTTIKKELLRLHPDLAPYVTTST
;
A
#
# COMPACT_ATOMS: atom_id res chain seq x y z
N MET A 1 -12.95 6.82 6.18
CA MET A 1 -12.35 6.51 4.87
C MET A 1 -10.93 7.02 4.93
N LEU A 2 -9.93 6.15 4.90
CA LEU A 2 -8.52 6.56 4.96
C LEU A 2 -7.86 6.28 3.62
N TYR A 3 -7.07 7.24 3.15
CA TYR A 3 -6.28 7.15 1.92
C TYR A 3 -4.81 7.18 2.28
N VAL A 4 -4.09 6.09 2.00
CA VAL A 4 -2.63 6.08 2.09
C VAL A 4 -2.10 6.29 0.68
N ASN A 5 -1.57 7.49 0.40
CA ASN A 5 -0.99 7.85 -0.89
C ASN A 5 0.37 7.18 -1.08
N ILE A 6 0.57 6.53 -2.23
CA ILE A 6 1.81 5.81 -2.50
C ILE A 6 2.36 6.28 -3.85
N SER A 7 3.40 7.11 -3.77
CA SER A 7 4.15 7.60 -4.92
C SER A 7 5.40 6.73 -5.10
N ALA A 8 5.35 5.76 -6.02
CA ALA A 8 6.59 5.23 -6.61
C ALA A 8 6.81 5.98 -7.92
N ALA A 9 7.79 6.87 -7.94
CA ALA A 9 8.12 7.68 -9.11
C ALA A 9 8.76 6.87 -10.27
N HIS A 10 8.73 5.53 -10.23
CA HIS A 10 9.37 4.68 -11.22
C HIS A 10 8.35 3.71 -11.85
N ALA A 11 8.13 3.86 -13.16
CA ALA A 11 7.17 3.09 -13.94
C ALA A 11 7.50 1.59 -14.03
N ASP A 12 8.77 1.22 -13.88
CA ASP A 12 9.23 -0.18 -13.89
C ASP A 12 8.98 -0.92 -12.56
N PHE A 13 8.57 -0.21 -11.52
CA PHE A 13 8.29 -0.83 -10.24
C PHE A 13 6.81 -1.19 -10.17
N ASN A 14 6.48 -2.49 -10.29
CA ASN A 14 5.15 -3.04 -10.00
C ASN A 14 4.80 -2.94 -8.50
N LEU A 15 4.84 -1.73 -7.95
CA LEU A 15 4.38 -1.36 -6.63
C LEU A 15 3.04 -1.99 -6.24
N PRO A 16 1.99 -1.96 -7.10
CA PRO A 16 0.71 -2.59 -6.79
C PRO A 16 0.79 -4.09 -6.50
N GLU A 17 1.60 -4.84 -7.24
CA GLU A 17 1.82 -6.27 -6.98
C GLU A 17 2.53 -6.49 -5.65
N ARG A 18 3.53 -5.64 -5.32
CA ARG A 18 4.23 -5.76 -4.05
C ARG A 18 3.35 -5.44 -2.85
N ILE A 19 2.46 -4.46 -2.98
CA ILE A 19 1.49 -4.11 -1.94
C ILE A 19 0.45 -5.22 -1.76
N ARG A 20 -0.04 -5.80 -2.87
CA ARG A 20 -0.88 -7.00 -2.83
C ARG A 20 -0.16 -8.19 -2.22
N GLY A 21 1.15 -8.26 -2.42
CA GLY A 21 1.93 -9.46 -2.17
C GLY A 21 1.58 -10.57 -3.17
N PRO A 22 2.32 -11.69 -3.14
CA PRO A 22 2.03 -12.83 -4.00
C PRO A 22 0.58 -13.30 -3.81
N GLY A 23 -0.18 -13.30 -4.91
CA GLY A 23 -1.59 -13.70 -4.91
C GLY A 23 -2.54 -12.81 -4.10
N GLY A 24 -2.15 -11.60 -3.69
CA GLY A 24 -2.99 -10.75 -2.83
C GLY A 24 -2.92 -11.09 -1.33
N GLY A 25 -1.97 -11.94 -0.91
CA GLY A 25 -1.87 -12.41 0.46
C GLY A 25 -1.60 -11.31 1.51
N PHE A 26 -0.91 -10.23 1.13
CA PHE A 26 -0.60 -9.14 2.06
C PHE A 26 -1.84 -8.32 2.42
N LEU A 27 -2.58 -7.83 1.42
CA LEU A 27 -3.84 -7.13 1.68
C LEU A 27 -4.83 -8.06 2.40
N GLY A 28 -4.92 -9.33 1.97
CA GLY A 28 -5.76 -10.33 2.65
C GLY A 28 -5.39 -10.50 4.12
N HIS A 29 -4.09 -10.50 4.46
CA HIS A 29 -3.63 -10.57 5.84
C HIS A 29 -4.03 -9.33 6.65
N VAL A 30 -3.85 -8.12 6.11
CA VAL A 30 -4.27 -6.89 6.78
C VAL A 30 -5.79 -6.91 7.04
N GLN A 31 -6.58 -7.35 6.06
CA GLN A 31 -8.02 -7.49 6.21
C GLN A 31 -8.40 -8.50 7.28
N ALA A 32 -7.74 -9.66 7.32
CA ALA A 32 -7.99 -10.70 8.31
C ALA A 32 -7.60 -10.26 9.73
N MET A 33 -6.47 -9.55 9.88
CA MET A 33 -5.97 -9.07 11.17
C MET A 33 -6.78 -7.91 11.73
N SER A 34 -7.16 -6.96 10.88
CA SER A 34 -7.91 -5.76 11.30
C SER A 34 -9.43 -5.93 11.31
N GLY A 35 -9.96 -6.90 10.56
CA GLY A 35 -11.39 -7.02 10.29
C GLY A 35 -11.95 -5.88 9.42
N CYS A 36 -11.08 -5.09 8.77
CA CYS A 36 -11.47 -4.05 7.84
C CYS A 36 -11.43 -4.53 6.39
N GLN A 37 -12.20 -3.87 5.54
CA GLN A 37 -12.05 -3.94 4.10
C GLN A 37 -10.86 -3.07 3.67
N VAL A 38 -9.89 -3.67 2.99
CA VAL A 38 -8.69 -3.01 2.50
C VAL A 38 -8.55 -3.31 1.02
N VAL A 39 -8.52 -2.28 0.19
CA VAL A 39 -8.51 -2.41 -1.27
C VAL A 39 -7.51 -1.42 -1.86
N LEU A 40 -6.68 -1.89 -2.78
CA LEU A 40 -5.78 -1.02 -3.53
C LEU A 40 -6.52 -0.39 -4.72
N ARG A 41 -6.47 0.94 -4.84
CA ARG A 41 -7.16 1.72 -5.89
C ARG A 41 -6.22 2.80 -6.47
N GLY A 42 -6.62 3.40 -7.58
CA GLY A 42 -5.88 4.49 -8.24
C GLY A 42 -5.03 4.01 -9.41
N ARG A 43 -4.31 4.95 -10.03
CA ARG A 43 -3.46 4.70 -11.21
C ARG A 43 -2.49 3.57 -10.98
N GLY A 44 -2.49 2.56 -11.87
CA GLY A 44 -1.63 1.39 -11.74
C GLY A 44 -2.13 0.32 -10.78
N SER A 45 -3.30 0.44 -10.13
CA SER A 45 -3.88 -0.66 -9.31
C SER A 45 -4.23 -1.92 -10.14
N VAL A 46 -4.31 -1.78 -11.48
CA VAL A 46 -4.71 -2.81 -12.49
C VAL A 46 -6.16 -3.29 -12.34
N THR A 47 -6.69 -3.34 -11.13
CA THR A 47 -8.04 -3.82 -10.81
C THR A 47 -9.05 -2.71 -10.55
N MET A 48 -8.61 -1.59 -9.97
CA MET A 48 -9.42 -0.39 -9.74
C MET A 48 -8.60 0.83 -10.12
N GLU A 49 -8.34 0.96 -11.42
CA GLU A 49 -7.74 2.18 -11.97
C GLU A 49 -8.68 3.37 -11.83
N GLY A 50 -8.09 4.53 -11.58
CA GLY A 50 -8.81 5.79 -11.43
C GLY A 50 -7.90 6.97 -11.78
N PRO A 51 -8.45 8.19 -11.82
CA PRO A 51 -7.65 9.41 -12.03
C PRO A 51 -6.73 9.71 -10.85
N ASP A 52 -7.10 9.22 -9.66
CA ASP A 52 -6.34 9.41 -8.43
C ASP A 52 -5.01 8.63 -8.42
N PRO A 53 -3.97 9.15 -7.74
CA PRO A 53 -2.75 8.40 -7.48
C PRO A 53 -3.03 7.09 -6.75
N LEU A 54 -2.09 6.13 -6.87
CA LEU A 54 -2.20 4.83 -6.23
C LEU A 54 -2.36 5.01 -4.70
N HIS A 55 -3.44 4.45 -4.17
CA HIS A 55 -3.75 4.56 -2.75
C HIS A 55 -4.40 3.28 -2.21
N VAL A 56 -4.19 3.03 -0.91
CA VAL A 56 -4.91 1.99 -0.18
C VAL A 56 -6.16 2.60 0.43
N PHE A 57 -7.30 2.01 0.10
CA PHE A 57 -8.61 2.33 0.64
C PHE A 57 -8.92 1.40 1.81
N ILE A 58 -9.11 1.98 3.00
CA ILE A 58 -9.47 1.25 4.22
C ILE A 58 -10.88 1.67 4.67
N SER A 59 -11.74 0.67 4.88
CA SER A 59 -13.10 0.83 5.40
C SER A 59 -13.40 -0.24 6.45
N GLY A 60 -13.79 0.19 7.64
CA GLY A 60 -14.13 -0.71 8.76
C GLY A 60 -15.36 -0.21 9.52
N PRO A 61 -16.10 -1.10 10.19
CA PRO A 61 -17.32 -0.74 10.92
C PRO A 61 -17.03 0.06 12.19
N THR A 62 -15.81 0.00 12.73
CA THR A 62 -15.39 0.77 13.89
C THR A 62 -14.11 1.57 13.63
N PRO A 63 -13.95 2.75 14.26
CA PRO A 63 -12.73 3.55 14.13
C PRO A 63 -11.49 2.86 14.70
N ALA A 64 -11.64 2.03 15.74
CA ALA A 64 -10.54 1.24 16.30
C ALA A 64 -9.96 0.25 15.29
N GLN A 65 -10.82 -0.44 14.53
CA GLN A 65 -10.36 -1.34 13.46
C GLN A 65 -9.71 -0.57 12.31
N GLN A 66 -10.21 0.63 11.97
CA GLN A 66 -9.58 1.46 10.94
C GLN A 66 -8.17 1.91 11.34
N ALA A 67 -7.96 2.29 12.60
CA ALA A 67 -6.65 2.64 13.13
C ALA A 67 -5.70 1.42 13.10
N HIS A 68 -6.18 0.24 13.51
CA HIS A 68 -5.39 -0.99 13.45
C HIS A 68 -5.02 -1.40 12.01
N ALA A 69 -5.97 -1.31 11.07
CA ALA A 69 -5.72 -1.55 9.66
C ALA A 69 -4.71 -0.56 9.07
N GLN A 70 -4.78 0.70 9.51
CA GLN A 70 -3.84 1.74 9.10
C GLN A 70 -2.42 1.42 9.55
N GLU A 71 -2.22 1.07 10.82
CA GLU A 71 -0.90 0.69 11.35
C GLU A 71 -0.32 -0.49 10.56
N LEU A 72 -1.10 -1.56 10.37
CA LEU A 72 -0.67 -2.72 9.59
C LEU A 72 -0.33 -2.38 8.14
N THR A 73 -1.12 -1.51 7.51
CA THR A 73 -0.85 -1.05 6.14
C THR A 73 0.43 -0.21 6.10
N GLN A 74 0.67 0.65 7.09
CA GLN A 74 1.85 1.49 7.18
C GLN A 74 3.12 0.65 7.38
N ASP A 75 3.06 -0.38 8.22
CA ASP A 75 4.14 -1.34 8.45
C ASP A 75 4.46 -2.15 7.19
N LEU A 76 3.42 -2.58 6.48
CA LEU A 76 3.55 -3.27 5.20
C LEU A 76 4.28 -2.40 4.17
N LEU A 77 3.82 -1.16 4.00
CA LEU A 77 4.43 -0.21 3.06
C LEU A 77 5.87 0.12 3.43
N THR A 78 6.14 0.26 4.73
CA THR A 78 7.51 0.48 5.24
C THR A 78 8.41 -0.71 4.91
N THR A 79 7.90 -1.93 5.06
CA THR A 79 8.63 -3.16 4.74
C THR A 79 8.91 -3.26 3.24
N ILE A 80 7.90 -3.02 2.39
CA ILE A 80 8.04 -3.00 0.93
C ILE A 80 9.04 -1.91 0.50
N LYS A 81 8.99 -0.73 1.11
CA LYS A 81 9.93 0.36 0.86
C LYS A 81 11.36 -0.07 1.19
N LYS A 82 11.59 -0.70 2.35
CA LYS A 82 12.92 -1.21 2.73
C LYS A 82 13.42 -2.27 1.75
N GLU A 83 12.55 -3.19 1.34
CA GLU A 83 12.90 -4.22 0.37
C GLU A 83 13.18 -3.63 -1.02
N LEU A 84 12.41 -2.61 -1.42
CA LEU A 84 12.63 -1.85 -2.66
C LEU A 84 14.01 -1.19 -2.65
N LEU A 85 14.35 -0.47 -1.58
CA LEU A 85 15.65 0.18 -1.42
C LEU A 85 16.81 -0.84 -1.41
N ARG A 86 16.56 -2.04 -0.87
CA ARG A 86 17.53 -3.14 -0.85
C ARG A 86 17.75 -3.75 -2.24
N LEU A 87 16.68 -3.95 -3.02
CA LEU A 87 16.75 -4.55 -4.36
C LEU A 87 17.17 -3.53 -5.43
N HIS A 88 16.77 -2.28 -5.27
CA HIS A 88 17.01 -1.17 -6.21
C HIS A 88 17.53 0.04 -5.44
N PRO A 89 18.79 0.02 -4.99
CA PRO A 89 19.40 1.13 -4.27
C PRO A 89 19.40 2.44 -5.10
N ASP A 90 19.39 2.35 -6.43
CA ASP A 90 19.29 3.50 -7.34
C ASP A 90 17.96 4.28 -7.21
N LEU A 91 16.93 3.67 -6.62
CA LEU A 91 15.65 4.32 -6.36
C LEU A 91 15.62 5.07 -5.03
N ALA A 92 16.64 4.97 -4.19
CA ALA A 92 16.75 5.68 -2.92
C ALA A 92 16.41 7.18 -2.96
N PRO A 93 16.88 7.98 -3.94
CA PRO A 93 16.52 9.39 -4.03
C PRO A 93 15.04 9.65 -4.37
N TYR A 94 14.32 8.67 -4.91
CA TYR A 94 12.92 8.79 -5.32
C TYR A 94 11.92 8.29 -4.29
N VAL A 95 12.38 7.59 -3.23
CA VAL A 95 11.50 7.14 -2.15
C VAL A 95 11.52 8.13 -0.98
N THR A 96 10.97 9.32 -1.20
CA THR A 96 10.79 10.32 -0.14
C THR A 96 9.67 9.90 0.82
N THR A 97 10.04 9.56 2.05
CA THR A 97 9.12 9.65 3.20
C THR A 97 9.08 11.11 3.57
N SER A 98 8.09 11.85 3.11
CA SER A 98 7.82 13.18 3.66
C SER A 98 7.32 12.99 5.10
N THR A 99 8.18 13.36 6.05
CA THR A 99 7.85 13.53 7.47
C THR A 99 6.82 14.64 7.63
#